data_AF-A0A7X9IG95-F1
#
_entry.id   AF-A0A7X9IG95-F1
#
_cell.length_a   1.000
_cell.length_b   1.000
_cell.length_c   1.000
_cell.angle_alpha   90.00
_cell.angle_beta   90.00
_cell.angle_gamma   90.00
#
_symmetry.space_group_name_H-M   'P 1'
#
loop_
_entity.id
_entity.type
_entity.pdbx_description
1 polymer ?
#
loop_
_entity_poly.entity_id
_entity_poly.type
_entity_poly.pdbx_seq_one_letter_code
_entity_poly.pdbx_strand_id
1 'polypeptide(L)' 'MQRRYCSCGSPVLVEYRHLGRSWTTVFRVGRRFFRLGRERCPHCGRALHIDDLS' A
#
# COMPACT_ATOMS: atom_id res chain seq x y z
N MET A 1 9.80 -5.85 -0.09
CA MET A 1 8.59 -5.26 0.52
C MET A 1 9.05 -4.13 1.43
N GLN A 2 8.52 -2.93 1.25
CA GLN A 2 8.87 -1.74 2.03
C GLN A 2 7.67 -1.34 2.90
N ARG A 3 7.88 -1.06 4.17
CA ARG A 3 6.83 -0.50 5.04
C ARG A 3 6.87 1.02 4.90
N ARG A 4 5.72 1.61 4.56
CA ARG A 4 5.48 3.05 4.55
C ARG A 4 4.27 3.38 5.42
N TYR A 5 3.98 4.65 5.57
CA TYR A 5 2.86 5.14 6.34
C TYR A 5 1.98 6.03 5.47
N CYS A 6 0.67 5.80 5.55
CA CYS A 6 -0.29 6.75 5.05
C CYS A 6 -0.20 8.04 5.87
N SER A 7 -0.58 9.17 5.27
CA SER A 7 -0.64 10.48 5.94
C SER A 7 -1.48 10.49 7.23
N CYS A 8 -2.39 9.53 7.40
CA CYS A 8 -3.17 9.34 8.63
C CYS A 8 -2.44 8.54 9.73
N GLY A 9 -1.18 8.17 9.51
CA GLY A 9 -0.36 7.34 10.41
C GLY A 9 -0.59 5.83 10.27
N SER A 10 -1.51 5.39 9.41
CA SER A 10 -1.77 3.95 9.21
C SER A 10 -0.60 3.29 8.47
N PRO A 11 -0.09 2.13 8.93
CA PRO A 11 0.97 1.43 8.24
C PRO A 11 0.47 0.81 6.92
N VAL A 12 1.26 0.97 5.87
CA VAL A 12 1.02 0.44 4.51
C VAL A 12 2.24 -0.35 4.07
N LEU A 13 2.05 -1.58 3.63
CA LEU A 13 3.11 -2.37 3.03
C LEU A 13 3.10 -2.15 1.52
N VAL A 14 4.21 -1.71 0.97
CA VAL A 14 4.43 -1.53 -0.46
C VAL A 14 5.22 -2.72 -0.99
N GLU A 15 4.72 -3.37 -2.03
CA GLU A 15 5.38 -4.46 -2.74
C GLU A 15 5.44 -4.14 -4.23
N TYR A 16 6.65 -4.01 -4.77
CA TYR A 16 6.85 -3.92 -6.22
C TYR A 16 6.87 -5.33 -6.80
N ARG A 17 5.97 -5.61 -7.73
CA ARG A 17 5.89 -6.88 -8.44
C ARG A 17 6.24 -6.67 -9.90
N HIS A 18 7.04 -7.57 -10.44
CA HIS A 18 7.24 -7.67 -11.88
C HIS A 18 6.03 -8.33 -12.51
N LEU A 19 5.41 -7.67 -13.48
CA LEU A 19 4.40 -8.24 -14.37
C LEU A 19 5.01 -8.24 -15.79
N GLY A 20 5.88 -9.22 -16.06
CA GLY A 20 6.63 -9.29 -17.31
C GLY A 20 7.55 -8.08 -17.48
N ARG A 21 7.29 -7.26 -18.51
CA ARG A 21 8.09 -6.06 -18.83
C ARG A 21 7.78 -4.83 -17.96
N SER A 22 6.71 -4.84 -17.18
CA SER A 22 6.35 -3.72 -16.31
C SER A 22 6.52 -4.06 -14.83
N TRP A 23 6.71 -3.01 -14.03
CA TRP A 23 6.62 -3.10 -12.57
C TRP A 23 5.25 -2.56 -12.14
N THR A 24 4.60 -3.26 -11.23
CA THR A 24 3.38 -2.79 -10.57
C THR A 24 3.60 -2.65 -9.08
N THR A 25 3.00 -1.62 -8.50
CA THR A 25 3.09 -1.33 -7.07
C THR A 25 1.82 -1.85 -6.41
N VAL A 26 1.98 -2.80 -5.50
CA VAL A 26 0.87 -3.37 -4.73
C VAL A 26 0.93 -2.85 -3.30
N PHE A 27 -0.16 -2.23 -2.86
CA PHE A 27 -0.32 -1.72 -1.49
C PHE A 27 -1.13 -2.70 -0.65
N ARG A 28 -0.62 -3.06 0.53
CA ARG A 28 -1.30 -3.94 1.49
C ARG A 28 -1.49 -3.20 2.80
N VAL A 29 -2.73 -3.19 3.29
CA VAL A 29 -3.11 -2.48 4.51
C VAL A 29 -3.92 -3.41 5.41
N GLY A 30 -3.52 -3.55 6.68
CA GLY A 30 -4.25 -4.37 7.66
C GLY A 30 -3.41 -4.84 8.84
N ARG A 31 -4.03 -4.93 10.03
CA ARG A 31 -3.42 -5.40 11.29
C ARG A 31 -3.58 -6.90 11.55
N ARG A 32 -4.49 -7.60 10.85
CA ARG A 32 -4.79 -9.02 11.06
C ARG A 32 -5.06 -9.70 9.73
N PHE A 33 -4.08 -10.48 9.26
CA PHE A 33 -4.16 -11.58 8.27
C PHE A 33 -4.81 -11.38 6.89
N PHE A 34 -5.69 -10.41 6.67
CA PHE A 34 -6.26 -10.10 5.35
C PHE A 34 -5.46 -8.97 4.70
N ARG A 35 -4.33 -9.34 4.10
CA ARG A 35 -3.53 -8.45 3.22
C ARG A 35 -4.25 -8.29 1.88
N LEU A 36 -5.40 -7.63 1.90
CA LEU A 36 -6.09 -7.25 0.67
C LEU A 36 -5.26 -6.16 -0.01
N GLY A 37 -4.93 -6.39 -1.28
CA GLY A 37 -4.41 -5.33 -2.16
C GLY A 37 -5.46 -4.24 -2.21
N ARG A 38 -5.20 -3.09 -1.57
CA ARG A 38 -6.14 -1.98 -1.54
C ARG A 38 -5.47 -0.77 -2.12
N GLU A 39 -6.14 -0.16 -3.08
CA GLU A 39 -5.75 1.14 -3.64
C GLU A 39 -6.14 2.30 -2.71
N ARG A 40 -6.87 2.04 -1.61
CA ARG A 40 -7.30 3.05 -0.65
C ARG A 40 -7.03 2.64 0.79
N CYS A 41 -6.66 3.61 1.61
CA CYS A 41 -6.43 3.44 3.03
C CYS A 41 -7.77 3.12 3.73
N PRO A 42 -7.87 2.02 4.49
CA PRO A 42 -9.09 1.69 5.22
C PRO A 42 -9.43 2.67 6.36
N HIS A 43 -8.45 3.45 6.83
CA HIS A 43 -8.63 4.36 7.96
C HIS A 43 -9.12 5.74 7.54
N CYS A 44 -8.58 6.31 6.46
CA CYS A 44 -8.92 7.67 6.01
C CYS A 44 -9.58 7.72 4.63
N GLY A 45 -9.75 6.58 3.95
CA GLY A 45 -10.34 6.50 2.61
C GLY A 45 -9.49 7.06 1.47
N ARG A 46 -8.33 7.68 1.76
CA ARG A 46 -7.43 8.24 0.73
C ARG A 46 -6.88 7.17 -0.19
N ALA A 47 -6.69 7.54 -1.46
CA ALA A 47 -5.94 6.72 -2.40
C ALA A 47 -4.51 6.51 -1.90
N LEU A 48 -4.00 5.30 -2.06
CA LEU A 48 -2.63 4.94 -1.76
C LEU A 48 -1.82 5.10 -3.03
N HIS A 49 -1.07 6.20 -3.10
CA HIS A 49 -0.08 6.45 -4.13
C HIS A 49 1.32 6.40 -3.52
N ILE A 50 2.32 5.92 -4.27
CA ILE A 50 3.68 5.77 -3.73
C ILE A 50 4.30 7.11 -3.32
N ASP A 51 3.94 8.19 -4.02
CA ASP A 51 4.44 9.54 -3.79
C ASP A 51 3.81 10.20 -2.55
N ASP A 52 2.60 9.77 -2.16
CA ASP A 52 1.89 10.29 -0.99
C ASP A 52 2.27 9.56 0.32
N LEU A 53 3.02 8.46 0.20
CA LEU A 53 3.43 7.61 1.31
C LEU A 53 4.80 8.01 1.83
N SER A 54 4.90 8.28 3.13
CA SER A 54 6.18 8.51 3.84
C SER A 54 6.80 7.21 4.36
#